data_AF-A0A965Y6H6-F1
#
_entry.id   AF-A0A965Y6H6-F1
#
_cell.length_a   1.000
_cell.length_b   1.000
_cell.length_c   1.000
_cell.angle_alpha   90.00
_cell.angle_beta   90.00
_cell.angle_gamma   90.00
#
_symmetry.space_group_name_H-M   'P 1'
#
loop_
_entity.id
_entity.type
_entity.pdbx_description
1 polymer ?
#
loop_
_entity_poly.entity_id
_entity_poly.type
_entity_poly.pdbx_seq_one_letter_code
_entity_poly.pdbx_strand_id
1 'polypeptide(L)'
;MSTDYKNTLNLPETDFPMRANLAKREPGFLEFWKERDISGKMLKNREGAPSFVLHDGPPYANGHIHIGTAFNKILKDFIPKYKAMKGFYAPYVPGWDTHGLPIELQVIKNLKVSKDDADPVLLREKCTEHALKFRDIQREEFIRLGVLGDWENPYMTLAPHYEAAQLGAFAELVKKGLVYKGQKPVYWCIDCQTALAAAEIEYWDESSPSIFVAYSMPEAGKIHASLEGKDVNVIVWTTTPWTLPASLAVAVGGDHDYGFYRSGDKIFLFAKALLESVAAETGLSFEEILVVKGRELEKHKAIHPFYPEKEILILLADYILLDTGTGCVHTAPGHGVEDYESGVKYGLDVYNPVDDKGYYKKGTGLVEGLSIHEGSRRILEILTESGRLLGSSSISHSYPHCWRCKKPVIFRSTDQWFVSVSDFRENALKCIEEDVRWIPEWGKERIYNMVRDRSDWCISRQRIWGVPIPA
;
A
#
# COMPACT_ATOMS: atom_id res chain seq x y z
N MET A 1 -61.01 -37.02 49.62
CA MET A 1 -59.87 -36.09 49.57
C MET A 1 -58.71 -36.87 48.98
N SER A 2 -58.24 -36.49 47.78
CA SER A 2 -57.06 -37.13 47.18
C SER A 2 -55.81 -36.66 47.93
N THR A 3 -55.03 -37.60 48.44
CA THR A 3 -53.75 -37.31 49.12
C THR A 3 -52.79 -36.64 48.15
N ASP A 4 -52.29 -35.44 48.50
CA ASP A 4 -51.30 -34.72 47.71
C ASP A 4 -49.89 -35.23 48.04
N TYR A 5 -49.26 -35.93 47.09
CA TYR A 5 -47.93 -36.51 47.22
C TYR A 5 -46.81 -35.50 46.88
N LYS A 6 -47.12 -34.24 46.56
CA LYS A 6 -46.12 -33.24 46.17
C LYS A 6 -45.06 -33.01 47.25
N ASN A 7 -45.44 -33.08 48.53
CA ASN A 7 -44.54 -32.89 49.67
C ASN A 7 -43.71 -34.15 50.01
N THR A 8 -43.97 -35.29 49.36
CA THR A 8 -43.16 -36.51 49.51
C THR A 8 -42.07 -36.65 48.45
N LEU A 9 -42.00 -35.70 47.50
CA LEU A 9 -41.06 -35.68 46.40
C LEU A 9 -39.90 -34.72 46.67
N ASN A 10 -38.67 -35.15 46.42
CA ASN A 10 -37.48 -34.29 46.49
C ASN A 10 -37.33 -33.51 45.17
N LEU A 11 -38.10 -32.43 45.03
CA LEU A 11 -38.03 -31.57 43.85
C LEU A 11 -36.78 -30.67 43.92
N PRO A 12 -36.15 -30.35 42.77
CA PRO A 12 -35.06 -29.38 42.73
C PRO A 12 -35.55 -27.99 43.15
N GLU A 13 -34.93 -27.44 44.20
CA GLU A 13 -35.14 -26.06 44.65
C GLU A 13 -33.91 -25.22 44.31
N THR A 14 -34.11 -24.09 43.65
CA THR A 14 -33.02 -23.16 43.32
C THR A 14 -33.51 -21.73 43.19
N ASP A 15 -32.73 -20.80 43.73
CA ASP A 15 -32.91 -19.36 43.51
C ASP A 15 -32.38 -18.91 42.13
N PHE A 16 -31.80 -19.83 41.36
CA PHE A 16 -31.29 -19.54 40.02
C PHE A 16 -32.45 -19.26 39.06
N PRO A 17 -32.56 -18.04 38.50
CA PRO A 17 -33.68 -17.69 37.66
C PRO A 17 -33.61 -18.46 36.33
N MET A 18 -34.75 -18.99 35.90
CA MET A 18 -34.86 -19.72 34.63
C MET A 18 -34.58 -18.84 33.40
N ARG A 19 -34.85 -17.53 33.48
CA ARG A 19 -34.54 -16.56 32.42
C ARG A 19 -33.19 -15.87 32.71
N ALA A 20 -32.29 -15.92 31.74
CA ALA A 20 -30.95 -15.38 31.90
C ALA A 20 -30.92 -13.85 32.08
N ASN A 21 -31.69 -13.09 31.29
CA ASN A 21 -31.77 -11.61 31.34
C ASN A 21 -30.39 -10.92 31.39
N LEU A 22 -29.46 -11.40 30.56
CA LEU A 22 -28.03 -11.10 30.63
C LEU A 22 -27.72 -9.62 30.50
N ALA A 23 -28.41 -8.90 29.62
CA ALA A 23 -28.19 -7.45 29.42
C ALA A 23 -28.30 -6.63 30.71
N LYS A 24 -29.13 -7.06 31.67
CA LYS A 24 -29.29 -6.42 32.99
C LYS A 24 -28.38 -7.02 34.08
N ARG A 25 -28.05 -8.30 33.99
CA ARG A 25 -27.25 -9.00 35.02
C ARG A 25 -25.75 -8.86 34.83
N GLU A 26 -25.28 -8.88 33.58
CA GLU A 26 -23.85 -8.77 33.25
C GLU A 26 -23.20 -7.52 33.83
N PRO A 27 -23.79 -6.31 33.78
CA PRO A 27 -23.19 -5.13 34.41
C PRO A 27 -22.88 -5.35 35.90
N GLY A 28 -23.75 -6.03 36.64
CA GLY A 28 -23.52 -6.37 38.04
C GLY A 28 -22.39 -7.39 38.24
N PHE A 29 -22.16 -8.30 37.28
CA PHE A 29 -21.00 -9.20 37.32
C PHE A 29 -19.69 -8.44 37.09
N LEU A 30 -19.69 -7.50 36.15
CA LEU A 30 -18.51 -6.67 35.86
C LEU A 30 -18.16 -5.75 37.03
N GLU A 31 -19.17 -5.14 37.66
CA GLU A 31 -19.01 -4.33 38.86
C GLU A 31 -18.44 -5.15 40.02
N PHE A 32 -19.01 -6.35 40.26
CA PHE A 32 -18.47 -7.29 41.23
C PHE A 32 -17.00 -7.67 40.95
N TRP A 33 -16.62 -7.89 39.69
CA TRP A 33 -15.23 -8.18 39.33
C TRP A 33 -14.30 -7.00 39.57
N LYS A 34 -14.76 -5.79 39.26
CA LYS A 34 -14.02 -4.53 39.46
C LYS A 34 -13.80 -4.24 40.95
N GLU A 35 -14.86 -4.24 41.75
CA GLU A 35 -14.78 -3.98 43.20
C GLU A 35 -13.86 -4.95 43.92
N ARG A 36 -13.80 -6.20 43.45
CA ARG A 36 -12.97 -7.24 44.07
C ARG A 36 -11.58 -7.36 43.47
N ASP A 37 -11.22 -6.56 42.47
CA ASP A 37 -9.95 -6.67 41.74
C ASP A 37 -9.64 -8.13 41.34
N ILE A 38 -10.59 -8.74 40.62
CA ILE A 38 -10.46 -10.16 40.23
C ILE A 38 -9.25 -10.38 39.32
N SER A 39 -8.96 -9.46 38.40
CA SER A 39 -7.78 -9.51 37.54
C SER A 39 -6.48 -9.47 38.35
N GLY A 40 -6.33 -8.52 39.28
CA GLY A 40 -5.15 -8.43 40.15
C GLY A 40 -4.98 -9.67 41.02
N LYS A 41 -6.07 -10.20 41.60
CA LYS A 41 -6.05 -11.45 42.36
C LYS A 41 -5.66 -12.67 41.53
N MET A 42 -6.14 -12.76 40.29
CA MET A 42 -5.77 -13.86 39.38
C MET A 42 -4.26 -13.86 39.12
N LEU A 43 -3.66 -12.68 38.90
CA LEU A 43 -2.21 -12.55 38.71
C LEU A 43 -1.44 -12.87 39.99
N LYS A 44 -1.85 -12.29 41.12
CA LYS A 44 -1.21 -12.52 42.42
C LYS A 44 -1.20 -14.00 42.83
N ASN A 45 -2.28 -14.72 42.58
CA ASN A 45 -2.39 -16.17 42.84
C ASN A 45 -1.48 -17.04 41.96
N ARG A 46 -0.82 -16.44 40.97
CA ARG A 46 0.08 -17.09 40.02
C ARG A 46 1.47 -16.44 40.00
N GLU A 47 1.79 -15.58 40.95
CA GLU A 47 3.14 -15.04 41.10
C GLU A 47 4.16 -16.20 41.24
N GLY A 48 5.26 -16.12 40.49
CA GLY A 48 6.30 -17.16 40.44
C GLY A 48 5.98 -18.39 39.58
N ALA A 49 4.78 -18.49 39.01
CA ALA A 49 4.43 -19.55 38.06
C ALA A 49 5.01 -19.27 36.66
N PRO A 50 5.08 -20.28 35.76
CA PRO A 50 5.50 -20.08 34.38
C PRO A 50 4.67 -19.00 33.68
N SER A 51 5.33 -18.05 33.03
CA SER A 51 4.65 -16.93 32.38
C SER A 51 4.07 -17.32 31.02
N PHE A 52 2.92 -16.74 30.69
CA PHE A 52 2.33 -16.78 29.38
C PHE A 52 1.96 -15.35 28.98
N VAL A 53 2.72 -14.76 28.07
CA VAL A 53 2.49 -13.38 27.63
C VAL A 53 1.76 -13.40 26.30
N LEU A 54 0.54 -12.86 26.29
CA LEU A 54 -0.17 -12.54 25.06
C LEU A 54 -0.03 -11.04 24.82
N HIS A 55 0.78 -10.67 23.83
CA HIS A 55 0.89 -9.28 23.42
C HIS A 55 -0.37 -8.85 22.68
N ASP A 56 -0.99 -7.77 23.13
CA ASP A 56 -2.14 -7.21 22.44
C ASP A 56 -1.69 -6.53 21.14
N GLY A 57 -2.54 -6.56 20.14
CA GLY A 57 -2.34 -5.78 18.91
C GLY A 57 -3.14 -4.50 19.11
N PRO A 58 -2.51 -3.33 19.14
CA PRO A 58 -3.17 -2.12 19.60
C PRO A 58 -4.26 -1.71 18.60
N PRO A 59 -5.56 -1.70 18.97
CA PRO A 59 -6.60 -1.07 18.15
C PRO A 59 -6.31 0.40 17.90
N TYR A 60 -6.76 0.87 16.74
CA TYR A 60 -6.62 2.27 16.36
C TYR A 60 -7.65 3.14 17.11
N ALA A 61 -7.21 4.23 17.72
CA ALA A 61 -8.03 5.08 18.60
C ALA A 61 -8.83 6.16 17.85
N ASN A 62 -9.68 5.77 16.89
CA ASN A 62 -10.40 6.72 16.01
C ASN A 62 -11.93 6.50 15.87
N GLY A 63 -12.50 5.52 16.58
CA GLY A 63 -13.89 5.13 16.39
C GLY A 63 -14.39 4.12 17.42
N HIS A 64 -15.69 3.84 17.40
CA HIS A 64 -16.32 2.78 18.19
C HIS A 64 -15.86 1.40 17.73
N ILE A 65 -15.90 0.41 18.63
CA ILE A 65 -15.60 -0.97 18.26
C ILE A 65 -16.63 -1.52 17.29
N HIS A 66 -16.21 -2.39 16.36
CA HIS A 66 -17.09 -3.15 15.50
C HIS A 66 -16.98 -4.65 15.80
N ILE A 67 -17.80 -5.48 15.14
CA ILE A 67 -17.86 -6.93 15.42
C ILE A 67 -16.51 -7.62 15.25
N GLY A 68 -15.69 -7.23 14.27
CA GLY A 68 -14.32 -7.73 14.11
C GLY A 68 -13.42 -7.44 15.32
N THR A 69 -13.47 -6.22 15.88
CA THR A 69 -12.72 -5.85 17.09
C THR A 69 -13.19 -6.66 18.29
N ALA A 70 -14.51 -6.81 18.45
CA ALA A 70 -15.10 -7.63 19.51
C ALA A 70 -14.65 -9.10 19.39
N PHE A 71 -14.71 -9.68 18.20
CA PHE A 71 -14.25 -11.04 17.92
C PHE A 71 -12.77 -11.23 18.29
N ASN A 72 -11.89 -10.32 17.87
CA ASN A 72 -10.47 -10.36 18.21
C ASN A 72 -10.24 -10.32 19.73
N LYS A 73 -10.92 -9.41 20.43
CA LYS A 73 -10.75 -9.20 21.87
C LYS A 73 -11.31 -10.34 22.70
N ILE A 74 -12.45 -10.92 22.32
CA ILE A 74 -13.02 -12.08 23.01
C ILE A 74 -12.08 -13.29 22.91
N LEU A 75 -11.48 -13.53 21.73
CA LEU A 75 -10.47 -14.59 21.58
C LEU A 75 -9.24 -14.34 22.45
N LYS A 76 -8.75 -13.10 22.47
CA LYS A 76 -7.62 -12.70 23.32
C LYS A 76 -7.94 -12.68 24.82
N ASP A 77 -9.21 -12.69 25.21
CA ASP A 77 -9.64 -12.83 26.60
C ASP A 77 -9.70 -14.31 27.03
N PHE A 78 -10.16 -15.19 26.14
CA PHE A 78 -10.26 -16.63 26.43
C PHE A 78 -8.89 -17.25 26.72
N ILE A 79 -7.86 -16.88 25.97
CA ILE A 79 -6.55 -17.52 26.06
C ILE A 79 -5.86 -17.23 27.42
N PRO A 80 -5.69 -15.99 27.89
CA PRO A 80 -5.09 -15.70 29.19
C PRO A 80 -5.91 -16.27 30.34
N LYS A 81 -7.26 -16.21 30.29
CA LYS A 81 -8.13 -16.84 31.30
C LYS A 81 -7.90 -18.34 31.39
N TYR A 82 -7.91 -19.04 30.25
CA TYR A 82 -7.63 -20.46 30.19
C TYR A 82 -6.23 -20.79 30.73
N LYS A 83 -5.21 -20.02 30.35
CA LYS A 83 -3.82 -20.22 30.82
C LYS A 83 -3.69 -19.98 32.32
N ALA A 84 -4.31 -18.94 32.86
CA ALA A 84 -4.36 -18.68 34.31
C ALA A 84 -5.03 -19.82 35.08
N MET A 85 -6.14 -20.36 34.56
CA MET A 85 -6.82 -21.53 35.13
C MET A 85 -5.97 -22.81 35.04
N LYS A 86 -5.11 -22.92 34.03
CA LYS A 86 -4.12 -24.01 33.89
C LYS A 86 -2.85 -23.81 34.72
N GLY A 87 -2.75 -22.71 35.48
CA GLY A 87 -1.65 -22.49 36.42
C GLY A 87 -0.54 -21.55 35.93
N PHE A 88 -0.69 -20.89 34.78
CA PHE A 88 0.29 -19.93 34.27
C PHE A 88 0.08 -18.53 34.86
N TYR A 89 1.17 -17.76 34.95
CA TYR A 89 1.10 -16.31 35.15
C TYR A 89 0.82 -15.64 33.80
N ALA A 90 -0.41 -15.19 33.58
CA ALA A 90 -0.87 -14.70 32.27
C ALA A 90 -1.36 -13.25 32.30
N PRO A 91 -0.45 -12.25 32.33
CA PRO A 91 -0.83 -10.84 32.26
C PRO A 91 -1.36 -10.49 30.86
N TYR A 92 -2.38 -9.64 30.83
CA TYR A 92 -2.92 -9.09 29.59
C TYR A 92 -3.01 -7.57 29.71
N VAL A 93 -2.12 -6.89 28.98
CA VAL A 93 -2.04 -5.44 28.95
C VAL A 93 -2.59 -4.96 27.60
N PRO A 94 -3.76 -4.30 27.57
CA PRO A 94 -4.31 -3.73 26.36
C PRO A 94 -3.46 -2.53 25.91
N GLY A 95 -3.49 -2.23 24.62
CA GLY A 95 -2.89 -0.99 24.12
C GLY A 95 -3.67 -0.32 23.01
N TRP A 96 -3.22 0.87 22.63
CA TRP A 96 -3.85 1.68 21.61
C TRP A 96 -2.82 2.31 20.67
N ASP A 97 -3.15 2.28 19.39
CA ASP A 97 -2.43 3.00 18.36
C ASP A 97 -3.11 4.36 18.20
N THR A 98 -2.37 5.39 18.59
CA THR A 98 -2.85 6.75 18.75
C THR A 98 -2.27 7.71 17.72
N HIS A 99 -1.36 7.26 16.85
CA HIS A 99 -0.69 8.10 15.86
C HIS A 99 -1.20 7.86 14.44
N GLY A 100 -0.96 8.80 13.52
CA GLY A 100 -1.17 8.60 12.10
C GLY A 100 -2.41 9.26 11.49
N LEU A 101 -2.54 9.06 10.19
CA LEU A 101 -3.40 9.87 9.33
C LEU A 101 -4.91 9.83 9.66
N PRO A 102 -5.53 8.68 10.01
CA PRO A 102 -6.97 8.68 10.23
C PRO A 102 -7.44 9.62 11.35
N ILE A 103 -6.68 9.74 12.45
CA ILE A 103 -6.97 10.73 13.52
C ILE A 103 -6.78 12.15 12.98
N GLU A 104 -5.67 12.40 12.29
CA GLU A 104 -5.36 13.73 11.74
C GLU A 104 -6.46 14.22 10.77
N LEU A 105 -6.97 13.35 9.89
CA LEU A 105 -8.06 13.66 8.96
C LEU A 105 -9.37 13.97 9.69
N GLN A 106 -9.73 13.20 10.72
CA GLN A 106 -10.94 13.45 11.50
C GLN A 106 -10.85 14.80 12.23
N VAL A 107 -9.69 15.11 12.81
CA VAL A 107 -9.44 16.38 13.48
C VAL A 107 -9.50 17.55 12.51
N ILE A 108 -8.81 17.48 11.37
CA ILE A 108 -8.86 18.52 10.31
C ILE A 108 -10.31 18.76 9.86
N LYS A 109 -11.06 17.69 9.61
CA LYS A 109 -12.48 17.78 9.21
C LYS A 109 -13.34 18.47 10.28
N ASN A 110 -13.09 18.20 11.55
CA ASN A 110 -13.81 18.81 12.66
C ASN A 110 -13.43 20.28 12.88
N LEU A 111 -12.16 20.63 12.66
CA LEU A 111 -11.66 22.00 12.75
C LEU A 111 -12.06 22.87 11.55
N LYS A 112 -12.49 22.26 10.42
CA LYS A 112 -12.84 22.94 9.16
C LYS A 112 -11.71 23.84 8.62
N VAL A 113 -10.46 23.48 8.91
CA VAL A 113 -9.25 24.14 8.40
C VAL A 113 -8.64 23.32 7.29
N SER A 114 -7.88 23.95 6.39
CA SER A 114 -7.04 23.22 5.45
C SER A 114 -5.81 22.66 6.18
N LYS A 115 -5.20 21.59 5.64
CA LYS A 115 -3.95 21.01 6.20
C LYS A 115 -2.81 22.02 6.21
N ASP A 116 -2.75 22.88 5.19
CA ASP A 116 -1.68 23.85 4.97
C ASP A 116 -1.80 25.07 5.91
N ASP A 117 -3.00 25.33 6.43
CA ASP A 117 -3.29 26.47 7.33
C ASP A 117 -3.32 26.08 8.83
N ALA A 118 -3.22 24.78 9.14
CA ALA A 118 -3.33 24.30 10.51
C ALA A 118 -2.01 24.47 11.28
N ASP A 119 -2.05 25.18 12.41
CA ASP A 119 -0.90 25.25 13.33
C ASP A 119 -0.49 23.84 13.79
N PRO A 120 0.77 23.40 13.56
CA PRO A 120 1.23 22.08 13.93
C PRO A 120 1.15 21.77 15.42
N VAL A 121 1.23 22.78 16.31
CA VAL A 121 1.09 22.56 17.76
C VAL A 121 -0.38 22.27 18.09
N LEU A 122 -1.27 23.19 17.72
CA LEU A 122 -2.72 23.01 17.93
C LEU A 122 -3.24 21.71 17.31
N LEU A 123 -2.77 21.33 16.12
CA LEU A 123 -3.18 20.09 15.47
C LEU A 123 -2.80 18.86 16.29
N ARG A 124 -1.57 18.81 16.83
CA ARG A 124 -1.11 17.70 17.68
C ARG A 124 -1.88 17.63 19.00
N GLU A 125 -2.18 18.77 19.61
CA GLU A 125 -3.03 18.85 20.80
C GLU A 125 -4.42 18.27 20.53
N LYS A 126 -5.06 18.68 19.43
CA LYS A 126 -6.38 18.17 19.04
C LYS A 126 -6.38 16.69 18.66
N CYS A 127 -5.31 16.20 18.04
CA CYS A 127 -5.14 14.77 17.79
C CYS A 127 -4.97 13.98 19.09
N THR A 128 -4.23 14.52 20.07
CA THR A 128 -4.09 13.94 21.40
C THR A 128 -5.44 13.85 22.12
N GLU A 129 -6.20 14.95 22.19
CA GLU A 129 -7.54 14.98 22.79
C GLU A 129 -8.47 13.93 22.15
N HIS A 130 -8.43 13.84 20.81
CA HIS A 130 -9.24 12.89 20.06
C HIS A 130 -8.89 11.43 20.35
N ALA A 131 -7.59 11.10 20.33
CA ALA A 131 -7.09 9.76 20.61
C ALA A 131 -7.44 9.30 22.04
N LEU A 132 -7.24 10.17 23.03
CA LEU A 132 -7.53 9.86 24.44
C LEU A 132 -9.04 9.63 24.66
N LYS A 133 -9.89 10.45 24.02
CA LYS A 133 -11.35 10.28 24.06
C LYS A 133 -11.79 8.92 23.53
N PHE A 134 -11.31 8.53 22.33
CA PHE A 134 -11.71 7.25 21.74
C PHE A 134 -11.09 6.05 22.45
N ARG A 135 -9.89 6.21 23.02
CA ARG A 135 -9.31 5.21 23.93
C ARG A 135 -10.23 4.93 25.12
N ASP A 136 -10.77 5.98 25.76
CA ASP A 136 -11.68 5.81 26.90
C ASP A 136 -13.01 5.14 26.48
N ILE A 137 -13.59 5.55 25.35
CA ILE A 137 -14.81 4.93 24.81
C ILE A 137 -14.57 3.44 24.52
N GLN A 138 -13.52 3.11 23.77
CA GLN A 138 -13.21 1.72 23.42
C GLN A 138 -12.88 0.88 24.66
N ARG A 139 -12.22 1.46 25.68
CA ARG A 139 -11.96 0.80 26.96
C ARG A 139 -13.26 0.35 27.62
N GLU A 140 -14.25 1.25 27.76
CA GLU A 140 -15.54 0.91 28.35
C GLU A 140 -16.29 -0.15 27.53
N GLU A 141 -16.21 -0.06 26.19
CA GLU A 141 -16.80 -1.06 25.30
C GLU A 141 -16.15 -2.45 25.46
N PHE A 142 -14.82 -2.52 25.62
CA PHE A 142 -14.13 -3.79 25.87
C PHE A 142 -14.39 -4.35 27.27
N ILE A 143 -14.47 -3.51 28.30
CA ILE A 143 -14.87 -3.92 29.65
C ILE A 143 -16.30 -4.47 29.60
N ARG A 144 -17.20 -3.85 28.82
CA ARG A 144 -18.57 -4.32 28.64
C ARG A 144 -18.64 -5.71 27.99
N LEU A 145 -17.67 -6.10 27.16
CA LEU A 145 -17.54 -7.45 26.61
C LEU A 145 -17.05 -8.49 27.63
N GLY A 146 -16.69 -8.07 28.85
CA GLY A 146 -16.20 -8.95 29.92
C GLY A 146 -14.72 -9.32 29.81
N VAL A 147 -13.96 -8.55 29.03
CA VAL A 147 -12.52 -8.75 28.84
C VAL A 147 -11.77 -8.33 30.11
N LEU A 148 -10.98 -9.25 30.66
CA LEU A 148 -10.12 -8.96 31.82
C LEU A 148 -8.73 -8.55 31.36
N GLY A 149 -8.22 -7.43 31.88
CA GLY A 149 -6.89 -6.91 31.56
C GLY A 149 -6.53 -5.74 32.45
N ASP A 150 -5.31 -5.23 32.29
CA ASP A 150 -4.87 -4.00 32.96
C ASP A 150 -5.38 -2.76 32.21
N TRP A 151 -6.62 -2.38 32.52
CA TRP A 151 -7.29 -1.22 31.91
C TRP A 151 -6.83 0.13 32.49
N GLU A 152 -6.13 0.10 33.63
CA GLU A 152 -5.61 1.30 34.32
C GLU A 152 -4.24 1.71 33.77
N ASN A 153 -3.39 0.73 33.42
CA ASN A 153 -2.06 0.97 32.85
C ASN A 153 -1.91 0.41 31.42
N PRO A 154 -2.72 0.86 30.45
CA PRO A 154 -2.55 0.42 29.07
C PRO A 154 -1.32 1.06 28.43
N TYR A 155 -0.71 0.37 27.45
CA TYR A 155 0.33 1.00 26.64
C TYR A 155 -0.30 1.82 25.51
N MET A 156 0.29 2.97 25.20
CA MET A 156 -0.18 3.86 24.13
C MET A 156 1.01 4.32 23.32
N THR A 157 0.84 4.41 21.99
CA THR A 157 1.93 4.84 21.12
C THR A 157 2.34 6.29 21.32
N LEU A 158 1.45 7.16 21.83
CA LEU A 158 1.75 8.56 22.20
C LEU A 158 2.41 8.72 23.58
N ALA A 159 2.57 7.63 24.34
CA ALA A 159 3.16 7.73 25.66
C ALA A 159 4.66 8.06 25.53
N PRO A 160 5.22 9.03 26.28
CA PRO A 160 6.61 9.46 26.08
C PRO A 160 7.64 8.33 26.18
N HIS A 161 7.42 7.36 27.08
CA HIS A 161 8.31 6.20 27.21
C HIS A 161 8.22 5.24 26.01
N TYR A 162 7.05 5.15 25.36
CA TYR A 162 6.85 4.35 24.16
C TYR A 162 7.55 5.00 22.97
N GLU A 163 7.37 6.31 22.77
CA GLU A 163 8.06 7.08 21.73
C GLU A 163 9.58 7.00 21.90
N ALA A 164 10.09 7.13 23.13
CA ALA A 164 11.51 6.97 23.42
C ALA A 164 12.03 5.56 23.06
N ALA A 165 11.27 4.51 23.38
CA ALA A 165 11.62 3.14 23.00
C ALA A 165 11.61 2.94 21.47
N GLN A 166 10.64 3.53 20.78
CA GLN A 166 10.56 3.51 19.31
C GLN A 166 11.78 4.22 18.67
N LEU A 167 12.18 5.37 19.19
CA LEU A 167 13.38 6.09 18.76
C LEU A 167 14.66 5.31 19.05
N GLY A 168 14.72 4.60 20.19
CA GLY A 168 15.82 3.69 20.51
C GLY A 168 15.94 2.55 19.50
N ALA A 169 14.83 1.91 19.14
CA ALA A 169 14.80 0.87 18.11
C ALA A 169 15.21 1.41 16.73
N PHE A 170 14.74 2.61 16.37
CA PHE A 170 15.16 3.29 15.15
C PHE A 170 16.67 3.57 15.12
N ALA A 171 17.23 4.06 16.22
CA ALA A 171 18.67 4.31 16.34
C ALA A 171 19.50 3.03 16.15
N GLU A 172 19.03 1.89 16.63
CA GLU A 172 19.69 0.60 16.39
C GLU A 172 19.66 0.18 14.91
N LEU A 173 18.57 0.46 14.19
CA LEU A 173 18.50 0.23 12.74
C LEU A 173 19.49 1.12 11.98
N VAL A 174 19.59 2.39 12.37
CA VAL A 174 20.56 3.34 11.80
C VAL A 174 22.00 2.88 12.05
N LYS A 175 22.34 2.47 13.29
CA LYS A 175 23.68 1.95 13.64
C LYS A 175 24.08 0.73 12.82
N LYS A 176 23.10 -0.12 12.46
CA LYS A 176 23.31 -1.31 11.61
C LYS A 176 23.41 -0.97 10.11
N GLY A 177 23.28 0.30 9.73
CA GLY A 177 23.31 0.73 8.32
C GLY A 177 22.06 0.34 7.53
N LEU A 178 20.98 -0.05 8.20
CA LEU A 178 19.75 -0.51 7.55
C LEU A 178 18.85 0.63 7.10
N VAL A 179 19.10 1.86 7.55
CA VAL A 179 18.30 3.04 7.23
C VAL A 179 19.03 3.90 6.22
N TYR A 180 18.38 4.22 5.11
CA TYR A 180 18.93 5.10 4.09
C TYR A 180 17.87 6.05 3.54
N LYS A 181 18.33 7.17 2.97
CA LYS A 181 17.50 8.12 2.23
C LYS A 181 17.65 7.84 0.74
N GLY A 182 16.54 7.69 0.03
CA GLY A 182 16.54 7.42 -1.40
C GLY A 182 15.39 8.10 -2.11
N GLN A 183 15.57 8.36 -3.40
CA GLN A 183 14.50 8.77 -4.29
C GLN A 183 13.99 7.53 -5.02
N LYS A 184 12.91 6.92 -4.52
CA LYS A 184 12.25 5.76 -5.13
C LYS A 184 10.78 6.08 -5.42
N PRO A 185 10.19 5.53 -6.48
CA PRO A 185 8.75 5.55 -6.67
C PRO A 185 8.06 4.85 -5.51
N VAL A 186 7.17 5.59 -4.85
CA VAL A 186 6.30 5.06 -3.80
C VAL A 186 4.86 5.30 -4.19
N TYR A 187 3.96 4.50 -3.63
CA TYR A 187 2.54 4.81 -3.70
C TYR A 187 2.30 6.17 -3.03
N TRP A 188 1.68 7.09 -3.77
CA TRP A 188 1.36 8.42 -3.33
C TRP A 188 -0.13 8.67 -3.49
N CYS A 189 -0.78 9.06 -2.39
CA CYS A 189 -2.16 9.50 -2.44
C CYS A 189 -2.20 11.02 -2.60
N ILE A 190 -2.68 11.51 -3.74
CA ILE A 190 -2.80 12.95 -4.04
C ILE A 190 -3.79 13.66 -3.11
N ASP A 191 -4.87 12.99 -2.69
CA ASP A 191 -5.85 13.55 -1.78
C ASP A 191 -5.35 13.63 -0.34
N CYS A 192 -4.61 12.61 0.10
CA CYS A 192 -4.02 12.59 1.43
C CYS A 192 -2.66 13.26 1.50
N GLN A 193 -2.04 13.57 0.35
CA GLN A 193 -0.71 14.16 0.20
C GLN A 193 0.33 13.46 1.08
N THR A 194 0.44 12.15 0.90
CA THR A 194 1.39 11.32 1.64
C THR A 194 1.73 10.06 0.88
N ALA A 195 2.95 9.56 1.12
CA ALA A 195 3.35 8.22 0.73
C ALA A 195 2.53 7.17 1.51
N LEU A 196 2.30 6.02 0.88
CA LEU A 196 1.65 4.83 1.43
C LEU A 196 2.58 3.63 1.29
N ALA A 197 2.59 2.74 2.29
CA ALA A 197 3.24 1.45 2.16
C ALA A 197 2.37 0.48 1.34
N ALA A 198 2.95 -0.58 0.77
CA ALA A 198 2.21 -1.60 0.03
C ALA A 198 1.06 -2.24 0.86
N ALA A 199 1.24 -2.37 2.18
CA ALA A 199 0.21 -2.86 3.09
C ALA A 199 -0.98 -1.88 3.30
N GLU A 200 -0.84 -0.63 2.86
CA GLU A 200 -1.85 0.43 2.94
C GLU A 200 -2.61 0.62 1.60
N ILE A 201 -2.49 -0.33 0.67
CA ILE A 201 -3.12 -0.30 -0.65
C ILE A 201 -4.23 -1.33 -0.74
N GLU A 202 -5.37 -0.92 -1.29
CA GLU A 202 -6.46 -1.80 -1.69
C GLU A 202 -6.62 -1.78 -3.21
N TYR A 203 -7.09 -2.88 -3.80
CA TYR A 203 -7.25 -2.99 -5.25
C TYR A 203 -8.73 -3.02 -5.61
N TRP A 204 -9.13 -2.12 -6.51
CA TRP A 204 -10.51 -1.94 -6.95
C TRP A 204 -10.51 -1.83 -8.48
N ASP A 205 -11.58 -2.27 -9.14
CA ASP A 205 -11.67 -2.17 -10.59
C ASP A 205 -11.87 -0.71 -11.01
N GLU A 206 -11.03 -0.24 -11.93
CA GLU A 206 -11.07 1.12 -12.45
C GLU A 206 -10.99 1.10 -13.98
N SER A 207 -11.78 1.98 -14.59
CA SER A 207 -11.76 2.21 -16.03
C SER A 207 -10.64 3.21 -16.36
N SER A 208 -9.59 2.71 -17.01
CA SER A 208 -8.46 3.51 -17.47
C SER A 208 -8.48 3.68 -18.99
N PRO A 209 -7.95 4.79 -19.53
CA PRO A 209 -7.70 4.88 -20.96
C PRO A 209 -6.66 3.83 -21.36
N SER A 210 -6.74 3.31 -22.58
CA SER A 210 -5.76 2.42 -23.18
C SER A 210 -5.36 3.04 -24.50
N ILE A 211 -4.10 3.51 -24.61
CA ILE A 211 -3.65 4.25 -25.79
C ILE A 211 -2.41 3.65 -26.43
N PHE A 212 -2.37 3.76 -27.75
CA PHE A 212 -1.27 3.34 -28.60
C PHE A 212 -0.62 4.58 -29.21
N VAL A 213 0.65 4.81 -28.86
CA VAL A 213 1.37 6.05 -29.18
C VAL A 213 2.59 5.75 -30.03
N ALA A 214 2.71 6.44 -31.16
CA ALA A 214 3.83 6.32 -32.07
C ALA A 214 5.01 7.22 -31.65
N TYR A 215 6.17 6.62 -31.40
CA TYR A 215 7.43 7.30 -31.14
C TYR A 215 8.33 7.17 -32.38
N SER A 216 8.79 8.28 -32.94
CA SER A 216 9.56 8.28 -34.19
C SER A 216 10.98 7.76 -33.99
N MET A 217 11.48 6.94 -34.90
CA MET A 217 12.83 6.34 -34.87
C MET A 217 13.64 6.81 -36.08
N PRO A 218 14.22 8.03 -36.05
CA PRO A 218 14.92 8.60 -37.21
C PRO A 218 16.17 7.81 -37.61
N GLU A 219 16.80 7.10 -36.66
CA GLU A 219 18.01 6.32 -36.89
C GLU A 219 17.72 4.82 -37.12
N ALA A 220 16.48 4.44 -37.47
CA ALA A 220 16.10 3.03 -37.68
C ALA A 220 16.91 2.33 -38.78
N GLY A 221 17.48 3.08 -39.74
CA GLY A 221 18.40 2.53 -40.75
C GLY A 221 19.66 1.88 -40.16
N LYS A 222 20.06 2.25 -38.93
CA LYS A 222 21.17 1.59 -38.21
C LYS A 222 20.83 0.18 -37.73
N ILE A 223 19.54 -0.14 -37.55
CA ILE A 223 19.06 -1.46 -37.16
C ILE A 223 19.14 -2.39 -38.38
N HIS A 224 18.59 -1.95 -39.51
CA HIS A 224 18.59 -2.72 -40.75
C HIS A 224 18.49 -1.80 -41.98
N ALA A 225 19.26 -2.09 -43.03
CA ALA A 225 19.33 -1.26 -44.24
C ALA A 225 17.97 -1.06 -44.94
N SER A 226 17.04 -2.02 -44.82
CA SER A 226 15.70 -1.91 -45.41
C SER A 226 14.81 -0.84 -44.76
N LEU A 227 15.24 -0.26 -43.64
CA LEU A 227 14.55 0.79 -42.90
C LEU A 227 15.13 2.18 -43.18
N GLU A 228 16.24 2.27 -43.90
CA GLU A 228 16.91 3.53 -44.20
C GLU A 228 16.02 4.47 -45.03
N GLY A 229 15.91 5.73 -44.59
CA GLY A 229 15.10 6.75 -45.25
C GLY A 229 13.57 6.59 -45.12
N LYS A 230 13.10 5.65 -44.29
CA LYS A 230 11.65 5.41 -44.07
C LYS A 230 11.16 6.03 -42.76
N ASP A 231 9.87 6.35 -42.69
CA ASP A 231 9.22 6.83 -41.46
C ASP A 231 8.92 5.64 -40.54
N VAL A 232 9.89 5.30 -39.69
CA VAL A 232 9.80 4.19 -38.73
C VAL A 232 9.39 4.72 -37.36
N ASN A 233 8.44 4.05 -36.73
CA ASN A 233 7.90 4.43 -35.43
C ASN A 233 7.79 3.19 -34.52
N VAL A 234 8.13 3.30 -33.24
CA VAL A 234 7.81 2.27 -32.24
C VAL A 234 6.44 2.57 -31.62
N ILE A 235 5.57 1.56 -31.56
CA ILE A 235 4.26 1.71 -30.94
C ILE A 235 4.37 1.36 -29.46
N VAL A 236 4.21 2.36 -28.61
CA VAL A 236 4.13 2.20 -27.17
C VAL A 236 2.68 2.10 -26.75
N TRP A 237 2.37 1.15 -25.87
CA TRP A 237 1.09 1.07 -25.19
C TRP A 237 1.20 1.59 -23.74
N THR A 238 0.17 2.31 -23.29
CA THR A 238 0.07 2.75 -21.89
C THR A 238 -1.37 2.92 -21.45
N THR A 239 -1.65 2.64 -20.18
CA THR A 239 -2.92 2.96 -19.52
C THR A 239 -2.88 4.27 -18.73
N THR A 240 -1.72 4.89 -18.62
CA THR A 240 -1.48 6.13 -17.86
C THR A 240 -0.93 7.24 -18.75
N PRO A 241 -1.77 7.92 -19.57
CA PRO A 241 -1.30 9.00 -20.45
C PRO A 241 -0.53 10.10 -19.70
N TRP A 242 -0.92 10.39 -18.45
CA TRP A 242 -0.27 11.40 -17.61
C TRP A 242 1.21 11.11 -17.29
N THR A 243 1.68 9.86 -17.43
CA THR A 243 3.10 9.54 -17.19
C THR A 243 3.98 9.81 -18.41
N LEU A 244 3.38 9.99 -19.61
CA LEU A 244 4.13 10.19 -20.84
C LEU A 244 5.12 11.37 -20.78
N PRO A 245 4.81 12.54 -20.16
CA PRO A 245 5.79 13.62 -20.06
C PRO A 245 7.06 13.25 -19.27
N ALA A 246 7.00 12.18 -18.48
CA ALA A 246 8.11 11.62 -17.72
C ALA A 246 8.80 10.43 -18.40
N SER A 247 8.39 10.07 -19.62
CA SER A 247 8.98 8.99 -20.40
C SER A 247 10.42 9.33 -20.79
N LEU A 248 11.37 8.47 -20.42
CA LEU A 248 12.80 8.60 -20.69
C LEU A 248 13.38 7.43 -21.49
N ALA A 249 12.72 6.28 -21.50
CA ALA A 249 13.08 5.13 -22.32
C ALA A 249 11.84 4.40 -22.87
N VAL A 250 12.09 3.46 -23.78
CA VAL A 250 11.14 2.42 -24.21
C VAL A 250 11.74 1.06 -23.85
N ALA A 251 11.06 0.31 -23.00
CA ALA A 251 11.44 -1.02 -22.57
C ALA A 251 10.94 -2.09 -23.55
N VAL A 252 11.82 -3.00 -23.94
CA VAL A 252 11.53 -4.18 -24.76
C VAL A 252 12.15 -5.43 -24.13
N GLY A 253 11.57 -6.61 -24.34
CA GLY A 253 12.11 -7.86 -23.83
C GLY A 253 13.22 -8.40 -24.74
N GLY A 254 14.39 -8.73 -24.18
CA GLY A 254 15.58 -9.08 -24.96
C GLY A 254 15.43 -10.32 -25.85
N ASP A 255 14.70 -11.33 -25.38
CA ASP A 255 14.52 -12.62 -26.07
C ASP A 255 13.28 -12.69 -26.96
N HIS A 256 12.41 -11.69 -26.88
CA HIS A 256 11.17 -11.61 -27.66
C HIS A 256 11.46 -11.21 -29.12
N ASP A 257 10.57 -11.64 -30.02
CA ASP A 257 10.63 -11.29 -31.44
C ASP A 257 9.82 -10.02 -31.72
N TYR A 258 10.47 -9.03 -32.34
CA TYR A 258 9.88 -7.75 -32.71
C TYR A 258 9.85 -7.60 -34.23
N GLY A 259 8.67 -7.28 -34.76
CA GLY A 259 8.47 -7.10 -36.20
C GLY A 259 8.41 -5.63 -36.57
N PHE A 260 8.93 -5.31 -37.74
CA PHE A 260 8.66 -4.04 -38.42
C PHE A 260 7.56 -4.26 -39.45
N TYR A 261 6.45 -3.56 -39.30
CA TYR A 261 5.26 -3.73 -40.10
C TYR A 261 4.94 -2.47 -40.89
N ARG A 262 4.72 -2.60 -42.20
CA ARG A 262 4.25 -1.51 -43.05
C ARG A 262 2.75 -1.32 -42.86
N SER A 263 2.33 -0.07 -42.66
CA SER A 263 0.93 0.35 -42.70
C SER A 263 0.83 1.69 -43.42
N GLY A 264 0.39 1.66 -44.69
CA GLY A 264 0.44 2.83 -45.58
C GLY A 264 1.89 3.25 -45.85
N ASP A 265 2.19 4.54 -45.64
CA ASP A 265 3.52 5.12 -45.85
C ASP A 265 4.46 5.01 -44.64
N LYS A 266 3.98 4.46 -43.52
CA LYS A 266 4.72 4.36 -42.25
C LYS A 266 5.08 2.91 -41.92
N ILE A 267 6.14 2.75 -41.13
CA ILE A 267 6.56 1.47 -40.56
C ILE A 267 6.42 1.54 -39.04
N PHE A 268 5.86 0.48 -38.46
CA PHE A 268 5.62 0.36 -37.03
C PHE A 268 6.38 -0.84 -36.43
N LEU A 269 7.01 -0.61 -35.29
CA LEU A 269 7.74 -1.62 -34.52
C LEU A 269 6.94 -2.01 -33.26
N PHE A 270 6.66 -3.30 -33.12
CA PHE A 270 6.06 -3.91 -31.92
C PHE A 270 6.29 -5.43 -31.91
N ALA A 271 5.96 -6.09 -30.80
CA ALA A 271 6.19 -7.53 -30.63
C ALA A 271 5.33 -8.38 -31.58
N LYS A 272 5.94 -9.39 -32.21
CA LYS A 272 5.28 -10.23 -33.23
C LYS A 272 4.06 -10.98 -32.70
N ALA A 273 4.10 -11.42 -31.45
CA ALA A 273 2.98 -12.11 -30.80
C ALA A 273 1.70 -11.25 -30.71
N LEU A 274 1.82 -9.92 -30.77
CA LEU A 274 0.73 -8.97 -30.54
C LEU A 274 0.16 -8.37 -31.82
N LEU A 275 0.54 -8.87 -32.99
CA LEU A 275 0.10 -8.37 -34.31
C LEU A 275 -1.42 -8.28 -34.46
N GLU A 276 -2.14 -9.36 -34.16
CA GLU A 276 -3.59 -9.38 -34.30
C GLU A 276 -4.27 -8.41 -33.32
N SER A 277 -3.78 -8.36 -32.07
CA SER A 277 -4.32 -7.47 -31.03
C SER A 277 -4.10 -6.00 -31.38
N VAL A 278 -2.89 -5.63 -31.81
CA VAL A 278 -2.56 -4.25 -32.19
C VAL A 278 -3.35 -3.83 -33.44
N ALA A 279 -3.52 -4.72 -34.42
CA ALA A 279 -4.35 -4.47 -35.58
C ALA A 279 -5.82 -4.20 -35.20
N ALA A 280 -6.39 -5.01 -34.30
CA ALA A 280 -7.77 -4.85 -33.86
C ALA A 280 -8.00 -3.53 -33.08
N GLU A 281 -7.09 -3.15 -32.20
CA GLU A 281 -7.20 -1.93 -31.37
C GLU A 281 -6.94 -0.63 -32.15
N THR A 282 -6.00 -0.66 -33.11
CA THR A 282 -5.65 0.53 -33.91
C THR A 282 -6.49 0.66 -35.20
N GLY A 283 -7.10 -0.44 -35.66
CA GLY A 283 -7.79 -0.51 -36.94
C GLY A 283 -6.86 -0.44 -38.16
N LEU A 284 -5.54 -0.57 -37.96
CA LEU A 284 -4.53 -0.52 -39.01
C LEU A 284 -4.24 -1.90 -39.60
N SER A 285 -3.87 -1.93 -40.88
CA SER A 285 -3.41 -3.14 -41.56
C SER A 285 -1.89 -3.17 -41.60
N PHE A 286 -1.31 -4.29 -41.19
CA PHE A 286 0.12 -4.45 -41.00
C PHE A 286 0.68 -5.54 -41.92
N GLU A 287 1.70 -5.19 -42.69
CA GLU A 287 2.46 -6.13 -43.52
C GLU A 287 3.89 -6.30 -42.98
N GLU A 288 4.26 -7.52 -42.62
CA GLU A 288 5.59 -7.82 -42.05
C GLU A 288 6.70 -7.56 -43.07
N ILE A 289 7.65 -6.69 -42.71
CA ILE A 289 8.85 -6.41 -43.52
C ILE A 289 10.01 -7.29 -43.05
N LEU A 290 10.27 -7.27 -41.74
CA LEU A 290 11.37 -8.01 -41.11
C LEU A 290 11.09 -8.22 -39.62
N VAL A 291 11.78 -9.18 -39.03
CA VAL A 291 11.70 -9.51 -37.60
C VAL A 291 13.12 -9.55 -37.02
N VAL A 292 13.30 -8.94 -35.85
CA VAL A 292 14.56 -8.92 -35.08
C VAL A 292 14.31 -9.37 -33.65
N LYS A 293 15.37 -9.78 -32.95
CA LYS A 293 15.28 -9.98 -31.50
C LYS A 293 15.33 -8.65 -30.76
N GLY A 294 14.64 -8.56 -29.61
CA GLY A 294 14.62 -7.34 -28.80
C GLY A 294 16.00 -6.82 -28.40
N ARG A 295 16.96 -7.73 -28.16
CA ARG A 295 18.37 -7.39 -27.92
C ARG A 295 19.05 -6.59 -29.04
N GLU A 296 18.59 -6.71 -30.28
CA GLU A 296 19.11 -5.95 -31.42
C GLU A 296 18.62 -4.50 -31.43
N LEU A 297 17.54 -4.21 -30.69
CA LEU A 297 16.98 -2.87 -30.53
C LEU A 297 17.64 -2.09 -29.39
N GLU A 298 18.42 -2.75 -28.53
CA GLU A 298 19.06 -2.12 -27.38
C GLU A 298 19.89 -0.88 -27.78
N LYS A 299 19.76 0.22 -27.02
CA LYS A 299 20.44 1.52 -27.21
C LYS A 299 20.10 2.27 -28.49
N HIS A 300 19.17 1.78 -29.32
CA HIS A 300 18.61 2.59 -30.38
C HIS A 300 17.76 3.72 -29.81
N LYS A 301 17.61 4.79 -30.59
CA LYS A 301 16.95 6.02 -30.16
C LYS A 301 15.59 6.16 -30.83
N ALA A 302 14.62 6.58 -30.03
CA ALA A 302 13.35 7.10 -30.47
C ALA A 302 13.20 8.56 -30.02
N ILE A 303 12.30 9.31 -30.64
CA ILE A 303 11.97 10.69 -30.28
C ILE A 303 10.65 10.66 -29.51
N HIS A 304 10.60 11.41 -28.42
CA HIS A 304 9.40 11.57 -27.61
C HIS A 304 8.22 12.12 -28.45
N PRO A 305 6.99 11.60 -28.29
CA PRO A 305 5.87 11.89 -29.21
C PRO A 305 5.43 13.36 -29.23
N PHE A 306 5.67 14.14 -28.19
CA PHE A 306 5.34 15.58 -28.16
C PHE A 306 6.45 16.51 -27.64
N TYR A 307 7.66 16.00 -27.42
CA TYR A 307 8.85 16.80 -27.09
C TYR A 307 9.94 16.48 -28.11
N PRO A 308 9.98 17.17 -29.26
CA PRO A 308 10.89 16.82 -30.36
C PRO A 308 12.38 16.89 -29.97
N GLU A 309 12.72 17.65 -28.93
CA GLU A 309 14.05 17.77 -28.37
C GLU A 309 14.48 16.60 -27.47
N LYS A 310 13.54 15.74 -27.05
CA LYS A 310 13.81 14.60 -26.16
C LYS A 310 14.04 13.33 -26.96
N GLU A 311 15.30 12.89 -26.97
CA GLU A 311 15.67 11.54 -27.39
C GLU A 311 15.46 10.54 -26.24
N ILE A 312 14.93 9.37 -26.58
CA ILE A 312 14.53 8.31 -25.67
C ILE A 312 15.24 7.04 -26.10
N LEU A 313 15.86 6.35 -25.15
CA LEU A 313 16.60 5.12 -25.42
C LEU A 313 15.68 3.90 -25.41
N ILE A 314 15.94 2.94 -26.28
CA ILE A 314 15.36 1.60 -26.17
C ILE A 314 16.24 0.77 -25.22
N LEU A 315 15.64 0.23 -24.16
CA LEU A 315 16.32 -0.57 -23.15
C LEU A 315 15.75 -1.98 -23.05
N LEU A 316 16.54 -2.90 -22.48
CA LEU A 316 16.10 -4.26 -22.24
C LEU A 316 15.51 -4.41 -20.84
N ALA A 317 14.33 -5.02 -20.78
CA ALA A 317 13.58 -5.24 -19.56
C ALA A 317 13.03 -6.67 -19.51
N ASP A 318 13.28 -7.36 -18.39
CA ASP A 318 12.85 -8.75 -18.20
C ASP A 318 11.37 -8.87 -17.79
N TYR A 319 10.74 -7.76 -17.37
CA TYR A 319 9.34 -7.71 -16.95
C TYR A 319 8.34 -7.55 -18.11
N ILE A 320 8.83 -7.50 -19.36
CA ILE A 320 7.96 -7.32 -20.54
C ILE A 320 7.24 -8.64 -20.84
N LEU A 321 5.91 -8.61 -20.66
CA LEU A 321 5.00 -9.68 -21.02
C LEU A 321 4.39 -9.42 -22.39
N LEU A 322 4.00 -10.51 -23.08
CA LEU A 322 3.38 -10.48 -24.41
C LEU A 322 1.89 -10.83 -24.36
N ASP A 323 1.22 -10.56 -23.25
CA ASP A 323 -0.20 -10.80 -23.04
C ASP A 323 -1.07 -9.56 -23.35
N THR A 324 -0.51 -8.36 -23.22
CA THR A 324 -1.21 -7.09 -23.37
C THR A 324 -0.35 -6.00 -24.03
N GLY A 325 -1.01 -5.04 -24.68
CA GLY A 325 -0.36 -3.89 -25.30
C GLY A 325 0.38 -4.20 -26.60
N THR A 326 1.65 -3.78 -26.70
CA THR A 326 2.47 -3.88 -27.91
C THR A 326 3.79 -4.62 -27.70
N GLY A 327 4.09 -5.02 -26.45
CA GLY A 327 5.42 -5.50 -26.06
C GLY A 327 6.49 -4.41 -26.04
N CYS A 328 6.11 -3.14 -26.24
CA CYS A 328 6.96 -1.96 -26.07
C CYS A 328 6.29 -1.05 -25.04
N VAL A 329 6.95 -0.84 -23.91
CA VAL A 329 6.40 -0.07 -22.78
C VAL A 329 7.24 1.18 -22.58
N HIS A 330 6.63 2.36 -22.44
CA HIS A 330 7.42 3.54 -22.04
C HIS A 330 7.91 3.38 -20.61
N THR A 331 9.14 3.81 -20.36
CA THR A 331 9.74 3.77 -19.03
C THR A 331 9.78 5.18 -18.47
N ALA A 332 9.13 5.37 -17.32
CA ALA A 332 9.15 6.60 -16.54
C ALA A 332 9.67 6.28 -15.12
N PRO A 333 10.99 6.35 -14.86
CA PRO A 333 11.59 5.93 -13.59
C PRO A 333 11.05 6.63 -12.34
N GLY A 334 10.39 7.78 -12.49
CA GLY A 334 9.71 8.49 -11.41
C GLY A 334 8.33 7.93 -11.03
N HIS A 335 7.77 7.01 -11.81
CA HIS A 335 6.35 6.60 -11.74
C HIS A 335 6.12 5.08 -11.83
N GLY A 336 7.16 4.25 -11.74
CA GLY A 336 7.02 2.78 -11.72
C GLY A 336 8.22 2.14 -11.02
N VAL A 337 8.00 1.04 -10.31
CA VAL A 337 9.09 0.36 -9.56
C VAL A 337 10.01 -0.37 -10.53
N GLU A 338 9.44 -1.12 -11.47
CA GLU A 338 10.14 -1.82 -12.54
C GLU A 338 10.89 -0.82 -13.47
N ASP A 339 10.24 0.31 -13.75
CA ASP A 339 10.81 1.42 -14.51
C ASP A 339 11.99 2.07 -13.79
N TYR A 340 11.91 2.19 -12.46
CA TYR A 340 13.00 2.70 -11.64
C TYR A 340 14.20 1.76 -11.67
N GLU A 341 13.99 0.46 -11.48
CA GLU A 341 15.08 -0.53 -11.49
C GLU A 341 15.79 -0.56 -12.85
N SER A 342 15.02 -0.57 -13.94
CA SER A 342 15.60 -0.52 -15.29
C SER A 342 16.24 0.83 -15.59
N GLY A 343 15.62 1.92 -15.15
CA GLY A 343 16.19 3.27 -15.28
C GLY A 343 17.53 3.40 -14.58
N VAL A 344 17.65 2.92 -13.35
CA VAL A 344 18.91 2.93 -12.58
C VAL A 344 19.98 2.08 -13.28
N LYS A 345 19.64 0.89 -13.79
CA LYS A 345 20.56 0.02 -14.53
C LYS A 345 21.17 0.71 -15.76
N TYR A 346 20.37 1.53 -16.47
CA TYR A 346 20.79 2.26 -17.67
C TYR A 346 21.24 3.71 -17.39
N GLY A 347 21.28 4.14 -16.13
CA GLY A 347 21.72 5.49 -15.74
C GLY A 347 20.73 6.60 -16.12
N LEU A 348 19.44 6.30 -16.18
CA LEU A 348 18.38 7.29 -16.43
C LEU A 348 18.05 8.09 -15.18
N ASP A 349 17.69 9.36 -15.37
CA ASP A 349 17.25 10.23 -14.28
C ASP A 349 15.90 9.77 -13.69
N VAL A 350 15.77 9.87 -12.37
CA VAL A 350 14.51 9.64 -11.66
C VAL A 350 13.62 10.88 -11.76
N TYR A 351 13.13 11.13 -12.98
CA TYR A 351 12.38 12.34 -13.29
C TYR A 351 10.92 12.24 -12.85
N ASN A 352 10.49 13.20 -12.03
CA ASN A 352 9.12 13.32 -11.55
C ASN A 352 8.56 14.75 -11.79
N PRO A 353 7.74 14.93 -12.84
CA PRO A 353 7.12 16.19 -13.20
C PRO A 353 5.89 16.57 -12.34
N VAL A 354 5.47 15.75 -11.38
CA VAL A 354 4.21 15.98 -10.62
C VAL A 354 4.51 16.40 -9.16
N ASP A 355 3.78 17.40 -8.69
CA ASP A 355 3.85 17.89 -7.31
C ASP A 355 3.07 17.00 -6.31
N ASP A 356 2.96 17.45 -5.06
CA ASP A 356 2.31 16.69 -3.99
C ASP A 356 0.78 16.62 -4.14
N LYS A 357 0.18 17.56 -4.88
CA LYS A 357 -1.27 17.72 -5.10
C LYS A 357 -1.74 17.09 -6.40
N GLY A 358 -0.84 16.53 -7.20
CA GLY A 358 -1.18 15.93 -8.49
C GLY A 358 -1.21 16.95 -9.64
N TYR A 359 -0.46 18.04 -9.54
CA TYR A 359 -0.30 19.04 -10.59
C TYR A 359 1.10 18.95 -11.22
N TYR A 360 1.19 19.22 -12.52
CA TYR A 360 2.48 19.27 -13.20
C TYR A 360 3.28 20.50 -12.75
N LYS A 361 4.55 20.28 -12.39
CA LYS A 361 5.52 21.30 -12.00
C LYS A 361 5.85 22.23 -13.17
N LYS A 362 6.38 23.40 -12.84
CA LYS A 362 6.93 24.35 -13.83
C LYS A 362 8.06 23.71 -14.63
N GLY A 363 8.11 23.99 -15.94
CA GLY A 363 9.10 23.42 -16.86
C GLY A 363 8.67 22.12 -17.54
N THR A 364 7.43 21.66 -17.33
CA THR A 364 6.86 20.50 -18.02
C THR A 364 6.25 20.85 -19.38
N GLY A 365 6.40 22.10 -19.84
CA GLY A 365 5.99 22.53 -21.17
C GLY A 365 4.47 22.49 -21.33
N LEU A 366 3.99 21.65 -22.25
CA LEU A 366 2.60 21.65 -22.74
C LEU A 366 1.54 21.27 -21.69
N VAL A 367 1.95 20.68 -20.56
CA VAL A 367 1.06 20.26 -19.47
C VAL A 367 1.28 21.03 -18.18
N GLU A 368 2.12 22.08 -18.19
CA GLU A 368 2.50 22.84 -17.01
C GLU A 368 1.29 23.41 -16.26
N GLY A 369 1.26 23.18 -14.93
CA GLY A 369 0.22 23.69 -14.05
C GLY A 369 -1.14 22.99 -14.14
N LEU A 370 -1.30 22.02 -15.05
CA LEU A 370 -2.52 21.21 -15.15
C LEU A 370 -2.54 20.12 -14.08
N SER A 371 -3.72 19.68 -13.67
CA SER A 371 -3.86 18.44 -12.89
C SER A 371 -3.52 17.21 -13.74
N ILE A 372 -3.19 16.05 -13.13
CA ILE A 372 -2.95 14.80 -13.88
C ILE A 372 -4.12 14.41 -14.80
N HIS A 373 -5.37 14.71 -14.41
CA HIS A 373 -6.56 14.42 -15.21
C HIS A 373 -6.72 15.38 -16.38
N GLU A 374 -6.48 16.67 -16.18
CA GLU A 374 -6.48 17.67 -17.26
C GLU A 374 -5.32 17.46 -18.22
N GLY A 375 -4.12 17.17 -17.69
CA GLY A 375 -2.96 16.86 -18.50
C GLY A 375 -3.13 15.58 -19.30
N SER A 376 -3.79 14.54 -18.75
CA SER A 376 -4.14 13.34 -19.55
C SER A 376 -4.98 13.70 -20.77
N ARG A 377 -6.03 14.52 -20.59
CA ARG A 377 -6.87 14.99 -21.71
C ARG A 377 -6.06 15.82 -22.70
N ARG A 378 -5.23 16.73 -22.21
CA ARG A 378 -4.38 17.58 -23.06
C ARG A 378 -3.37 16.77 -23.87
N ILE A 379 -2.79 15.73 -23.28
CA ILE A 379 -1.86 14.81 -23.96
C ILE A 379 -2.59 14.07 -25.08
N LEU A 380 -3.81 13.57 -24.85
CA LEU A 380 -4.60 12.91 -25.88
C LEU A 380 -4.90 13.85 -27.06
N GLU A 381 -5.27 15.10 -26.78
CA GLU A 381 -5.48 16.12 -27.83
C GLU A 381 -4.22 16.33 -28.66
N ILE A 382 -3.06 16.54 -28.02
CA ILE A 382 -1.78 16.78 -28.70
C ILE A 382 -1.35 15.57 -29.53
N LEU A 383 -1.53 14.36 -29.01
CA LEU A 383 -1.22 13.13 -29.74
C LEU A 383 -2.14 12.93 -30.95
N THR A 384 -3.40 13.35 -30.83
CA THR A 384 -4.37 13.32 -31.94
C THR A 384 -4.01 14.36 -33.00
N GLU A 385 -3.74 15.60 -32.60
CA GLU A 385 -3.35 16.71 -33.50
C GLU A 385 -2.04 16.41 -34.25
N SER A 386 -1.08 15.73 -33.60
CA SER A 386 0.19 15.34 -34.21
C SER A 386 0.11 14.04 -35.03
N GLY A 387 -1.05 13.37 -35.07
CA GLY A 387 -1.23 12.09 -35.79
C GLY A 387 -0.37 10.95 -35.22
N ARG A 388 -0.02 11.02 -33.93
CA ARG A 388 0.77 10.01 -33.21
C ARG A 388 -0.06 9.10 -32.30
N LEU A 389 -1.33 9.44 -32.06
CA LEU A 389 -2.29 8.54 -31.43
C LEU A 389 -2.82 7.55 -32.48
N LEU A 390 -2.46 6.28 -32.35
CA LEU A 390 -2.85 5.22 -33.30
C LEU A 390 -4.13 4.49 -32.89
N GLY A 391 -4.45 4.48 -31.60
CA GLY A 391 -5.63 3.83 -31.06
C GLY A 391 -5.90 4.35 -29.65
N SER A 392 -7.19 4.41 -29.30
CA SER A 392 -7.65 4.82 -27.97
C SER A 392 -8.90 4.05 -27.61
N SER A 393 -8.79 3.22 -26.58
CA SER A 393 -9.89 2.44 -26.01
C SER A 393 -9.95 2.68 -24.49
N SER A 394 -10.90 2.02 -23.82
CA SER A 394 -10.97 2.02 -22.35
C SER A 394 -10.96 0.58 -21.86
N ILE A 395 -10.15 0.32 -20.84
CA ILE A 395 -10.01 -0.99 -20.23
C ILE A 395 -10.36 -0.91 -18.74
N SER A 396 -11.08 -1.92 -18.25
CA SER A 396 -11.35 -2.10 -16.82
C SER A 396 -10.32 -3.06 -16.24
N HIS A 397 -9.60 -2.63 -15.22
CA HIS A 397 -8.57 -3.45 -14.58
C HIS A 397 -8.45 -3.10 -13.09
N SER A 398 -7.77 -3.95 -12.33
CA SER A 398 -7.59 -3.76 -10.90
C SER A 398 -6.51 -2.71 -10.63
N TYR A 399 -6.88 -1.58 -10.05
CA TYR A 399 -5.98 -0.44 -9.82
C TYR A 399 -5.79 -0.16 -8.32
N PRO A 400 -4.59 0.26 -7.88
CA PRO A 400 -4.33 0.54 -6.48
C PRO A 400 -5.04 1.80 -5.97
N HIS A 401 -5.68 1.67 -4.82
CA HIS A 401 -6.44 2.70 -4.13
C HIS A 401 -5.93 2.87 -2.69
N CYS A 402 -6.04 4.08 -2.18
CA CYS A 402 -5.70 4.38 -0.80
C CYS A 402 -6.73 3.74 0.14
N TRP A 403 -6.29 2.90 1.06
CA TRP A 403 -7.21 2.21 2.00
C TRP A 403 -8.03 3.17 2.89
N ARG A 404 -7.58 4.42 3.07
CA ARG A 404 -8.24 5.43 3.91
C ARG A 404 -9.29 6.23 3.15
N CYS A 405 -8.92 6.86 2.04
CA CYS A 405 -9.83 7.73 1.28
C CYS A 405 -10.55 7.02 0.13
N LYS A 406 -10.17 5.76 -0.17
CA LYS A 406 -10.73 4.93 -1.25
C LYS A 406 -10.62 5.55 -2.64
N LYS A 407 -9.62 6.41 -2.85
CA LYS A 407 -9.33 7.04 -4.14
C LYS A 407 -8.07 6.44 -4.79
N PRO A 408 -7.95 6.53 -6.13
CA PRO A 408 -6.80 6.02 -6.87
C PRO A 408 -5.49 6.65 -6.36
N VAL A 409 -4.43 5.85 -6.34
CA VAL A 409 -3.08 6.31 -6.00
C VAL A 409 -2.21 6.36 -7.24
N ILE A 410 -1.18 7.19 -7.20
CA ILE A 410 -0.17 7.25 -8.25
C ILE A 410 1.16 6.75 -7.69
N PHE A 411 2.01 6.24 -8.56
CA PHE A 411 3.42 6.07 -8.21
C PHE A 411 4.14 7.39 -8.46
N ARG A 412 4.93 7.82 -7.49
CA ARG A 412 5.67 9.07 -7.57
C ARG A 412 6.97 8.95 -6.81
N SER A 413 8.08 9.35 -7.45
CA SER A 413 9.37 9.40 -6.77
C SER A 413 9.43 10.60 -5.83
N THR A 414 9.80 10.35 -4.59
CA THR A 414 9.96 11.37 -3.55
C THR A 414 11.12 10.95 -2.66
N ASP A 415 11.82 11.93 -2.09
CA ASP A 415 12.82 11.70 -1.07
C ASP A 415 12.16 11.11 0.17
N GLN A 416 12.46 9.84 0.45
CA GLN A 416 11.92 9.13 1.60
C GLN A 416 13.03 8.38 2.33
N TRP A 417 12.77 8.10 3.60
CA TRP A 417 13.56 7.22 4.43
C TRP A 417 13.04 5.80 4.29
N PHE A 418 13.97 4.88 4.04
CA PHE A 418 13.69 3.47 3.87
C PHE A 418 14.46 2.64 4.89
N VAL A 419 13.88 1.50 5.25
CA VAL A 419 14.60 0.41 5.90
C VAL A 419 14.86 -0.67 4.84
N SER A 420 16.14 -1.03 4.69
CA SER A 420 16.61 -2.07 3.76
C SER A 420 16.11 -3.44 4.22
N VAL A 421 15.02 -3.92 3.62
CA VAL A 421 14.42 -5.22 3.96
C VAL A 421 15.25 -6.34 3.35
N SER A 422 15.89 -6.08 2.20
CA SER A 422 16.78 -7.04 1.53
C SER A 422 17.89 -7.54 2.45
N ASP A 423 18.46 -6.67 3.27
CA ASP A 423 19.66 -6.97 4.06
C ASP A 423 19.39 -7.92 5.24
N PHE A 424 18.12 -8.04 5.68
CA PHE A 424 17.74 -8.97 6.74
C PHE A 424 16.64 -9.95 6.33
N ARG A 425 16.25 -9.99 5.05
CA ARG A 425 15.17 -10.82 4.53
C ARG A 425 15.39 -12.30 4.85
N GLU A 426 16.57 -12.83 4.56
CA GLU A 426 16.87 -14.24 4.79
C GLU A 426 16.75 -14.63 6.26
N ASN A 427 17.23 -13.77 7.17
CA ASN A 427 17.12 -14.00 8.61
C ASN A 427 15.65 -13.97 9.05
N ALA A 428 14.85 -13.03 8.54
CA ALA A 428 13.42 -12.97 8.84
C ALA A 428 12.67 -14.22 8.33
N LEU A 429 13.00 -14.71 7.14
CA LEU A 429 12.41 -15.93 6.57
C LEU A 429 12.77 -17.17 7.43
N LYS A 430 14.03 -17.30 7.86
CA LYS A 430 14.44 -18.38 8.78
C LYS A 430 13.65 -18.35 10.09
N CYS A 431 13.51 -17.18 10.72
CA CYS A 431 12.69 -17.06 11.94
C CYS A 431 11.22 -17.45 11.71
N ILE A 432 10.63 -17.05 10.58
CA ILE A 432 9.26 -17.43 10.21
C ILE A 432 9.14 -18.96 10.09
N GLU A 433 10.18 -19.62 9.58
CA GLU A 433 10.17 -21.06 9.33
C GLU A 433 10.44 -21.92 10.56
N GLU A 434 11.40 -21.52 11.39
CA GLU A 434 11.99 -22.34 12.45
C GLU A 434 11.54 -21.91 13.86
N ASP A 435 11.40 -20.61 14.11
CA ASP A 435 11.19 -20.08 15.47
C ASP A 435 9.71 -19.81 15.80
N VAL A 436 8.85 -19.68 14.78
CA VAL A 436 7.45 -19.28 14.95
C VAL A 436 6.51 -20.46 14.73
N ARG A 437 5.66 -20.73 15.72
CA ARG A 437 4.54 -21.66 15.58
C ARG A 437 3.30 -20.95 15.03
N TRP A 438 2.83 -21.38 13.87
CA TRP A 438 1.67 -20.80 13.18
C TRP A 438 0.39 -21.57 13.48
N ILE A 439 -0.68 -20.86 13.80
CA ILE A 439 -2.01 -21.44 14.00
C ILE A 439 -3.02 -20.56 13.28
N PRO A 440 -3.66 -21.03 12.20
CA PRO A 440 -3.42 -22.29 11.48
C PRO A 440 -2.11 -22.29 10.67
N GLU A 441 -1.58 -23.48 10.34
CA GLU A 441 -0.31 -23.65 9.61
C GLU A 441 -0.20 -22.87 8.30
N TRP A 442 -1.29 -22.73 7.52
CA TRP A 442 -1.26 -21.97 6.26
C TRP A 442 -0.89 -20.49 6.45
N GLY A 443 -1.01 -19.95 7.67
CA GLY A 443 -0.55 -18.61 8.00
C GLY A 443 0.95 -18.42 7.75
N LYS A 444 1.74 -19.49 7.89
CA LYS A 444 3.18 -19.52 7.59
C LYS A 444 3.46 -19.15 6.13
N GLU A 445 2.86 -19.88 5.20
CA GLU A 445 3.09 -19.67 3.75
C GLU A 445 2.69 -18.26 3.33
N ARG A 446 1.57 -17.75 3.85
CA ARG A 446 1.11 -16.39 3.57
C ARG A 446 2.11 -15.33 4.01
N ILE A 447 2.62 -15.41 5.25
CA ILE A 447 3.60 -14.42 5.72
C ILE A 447 4.96 -14.61 5.03
N TYR A 448 5.34 -15.85 4.71
CA TYR A 448 6.62 -16.18 4.11
C TYR A 448 6.71 -15.57 2.71
N ASN A 449 5.70 -15.82 1.88
CA ASN A 449 5.63 -15.24 0.54
C ASN A 449 5.59 -13.70 0.61
N MET A 450 4.80 -13.13 1.55
CA MET A 450 4.75 -11.68 1.75
C MET A 450 6.12 -11.08 2.08
N VAL A 451 6.93 -11.73 2.94
CA VAL A 451 8.27 -11.23 3.32
C VAL A 451 9.31 -11.49 2.23
N ARG A 452 9.22 -12.62 1.52
CA ARG A 452 10.10 -12.98 0.40
C ARG A 452 10.04 -11.92 -0.70
N ASP A 453 8.83 -11.52 -1.07
CA ASP A 453 8.58 -10.63 -2.21
C ASP A 453 8.53 -9.15 -1.76
N ARG A 454 8.84 -8.86 -0.48
CA ARG A 454 8.76 -7.50 0.09
C ARG A 454 9.93 -6.63 -0.39
N SER A 455 9.58 -5.47 -0.93
CA SER A 455 10.51 -4.37 -1.19
C SER A 455 10.89 -3.61 0.10
N ASP A 456 11.86 -2.70 -0.01
CA ASP A 456 12.29 -1.90 1.13
C ASP A 456 11.15 -1.09 1.75
N TRP A 457 11.18 -1.00 3.08
CA TRP A 457 10.08 -0.42 3.82
C TRP A 457 10.23 1.11 3.90
N CYS A 458 9.37 1.83 3.17
CA CYS A 458 9.23 3.28 3.33
C CYS A 458 8.64 3.63 4.70
N ILE A 459 9.46 4.24 5.57
CA ILE A 459 9.11 4.56 6.96
C ILE A 459 8.79 6.04 7.20
N SER A 460 9.16 6.94 6.30
CA SER A 460 8.82 8.37 6.41
C SER A 460 7.44 8.69 5.87
N ARG A 461 6.80 9.71 6.46
CA ARG A 461 5.51 10.28 6.04
C ARG A 461 5.55 11.79 6.18
N GLN A 462 4.99 12.53 5.23
CA GLN A 462 4.94 14.01 5.24
C GLN A 462 3.74 14.52 6.06
N ARG A 463 3.70 14.15 7.34
CA ARG A 463 2.58 14.41 8.27
C ARG A 463 3.07 14.96 9.61
N ILE A 464 2.15 15.58 10.35
CA ILE A 464 2.43 16.26 11.61
C ILE A 464 2.15 15.36 12.81
N TRP A 465 1.16 14.46 12.73
CA TRP A 465 0.74 13.61 13.85
C TRP A 465 1.42 12.23 13.83
N GLY A 466 2.55 12.13 14.53
CA GLY A 466 3.31 10.90 14.73
C GLY A 466 4.68 11.16 15.35
N VAL A 467 5.46 10.10 15.53
CA VAL A 467 6.82 10.20 16.08
C VAL A 467 7.77 10.76 15.00
N PRO A 468 8.46 11.90 15.25
CA PRO A 468 9.39 12.47 14.29
C PRO A 468 10.58 11.55 14.02
N ILE A 469 11.08 11.56 12.78
CA ILE A 469 12.36 10.93 12.45
C ILE A 469 13.48 11.90 12.89
N PRO A 470 14.39 11.51 13.80
CA PRO A 470 15.54 12.31 14.18
C PRO A 470 16.58 12.24 13.06
N ALA A 471 16.49 13.14 12.09
CA ALA A 471 17.33 13.20 10.89
C ALA A 471 18.20 14.45 10.87
#